data_AF-A0A953EF73-F1
#
_entry.id   AF-A0A953EF73-F1
#
_cell.length_a   1.000
_cell.length_b   1.000
_cell.length_c   1.000
_cell.angle_alpha   90.00
_cell.angle_beta   90.00
_cell.angle_gamma   90.00
#
_symmetry.space_group_name_H-M   'P 1'
#
loop_
_entity.id
_entity.type
_entity.pdbx_description
1 polymer ?
#
loop_
_entity_poly.entity_id
_entity_poly.type
_entity_poly.pdbx_seq_one_letter_code
_entity_poly.pdbx_strand_id
1 'polypeptide(L)'
;KPVADFANAFQLPAGFLRALSAGAPGAGRGLAYRLFEDRLHCNAERVVLTYIFRPEESAFPPFFAAALVTRLAAEFCLPLTENNSRAQLLASQADAELRAARLADGQQATPRAIEDFPLISVRG
;
A
#
# COMPACT_ATOMS: atom_id res chain seq x y z
N LYS A 1 -5.50 2.07 39.04
CA LYS A 1 -5.57 2.90 37.82
C LYS A 1 -5.26 1.99 36.64
N PRO A 2 -6.05 1.95 35.55
CA PRO A 2 -5.74 1.10 34.41
C PRO A 2 -4.42 1.57 33.76
N VAL A 3 -3.58 0.60 33.37
CA VAL A 3 -2.31 0.82 32.69
C VAL A 3 -2.51 0.49 31.22
N ALA A 4 -2.08 1.37 30.32
CA ALA A 4 -2.15 1.14 28.88
C ALA A 4 -1.01 0.23 28.42
N ASP A 5 -1.24 -0.56 27.36
CA ASP A 5 -0.24 -1.48 26.79
C ASP A 5 0.99 -0.76 26.20
N PHE A 6 0.83 0.52 25.81
CA PHE A 6 1.88 1.34 25.22
C PHE A 6 1.99 2.70 25.93
N ALA A 7 3.21 3.22 26.02
CA ALA A 7 3.51 4.48 26.68
C ALA A 7 3.08 5.73 25.88
N ASN A 8 3.15 5.67 24.54
CA ASN A 8 2.94 6.81 23.66
C ASN A 8 1.89 6.52 22.58
N ALA A 9 1.26 7.58 22.08
CA ALA A 9 0.33 7.55 20.95
C ALA A 9 0.59 8.72 20.00
N PHE A 10 0.71 8.43 18.70
CA PHE A 10 1.02 9.38 17.64
C PHE A 10 -0.17 9.51 16.69
N GLN A 11 -0.59 10.73 16.39
CA GLN A 11 -1.65 11.00 15.43
C GLN A 11 -1.23 10.56 14.01
N LEU A 12 -2.09 9.79 13.33
CA LEU A 12 -1.85 9.42 11.95
C LEU A 12 -2.13 10.61 11.01
N PRO A 13 -1.40 10.72 9.88
CA PRO A 13 -1.65 11.75 8.88
C PRO A 13 -3.07 11.65 8.29
N ALA A 14 -3.59 12.78 7.83
CA ALA A 14 -4.86 12.82 7.11
C ALA A 14 -4.80 11.93 5.86
N GLY A 15 -5.90 11.23 5.57
CA GLY A 15 -5.97 10.32 4.42
C GLY A 15 -5.15 9.03 4.56
N PHE A 16 -4.63 8.71 5.76
CA PHE A 16 -3.98 7.43 6.03
C PHE A 16 -4.89 6.24 5.65
N LEU A 17 -4.34 5.30 4.88
CA LEU A 17 -5.03 4.07 4.49
C LEU A 17 -4.40 2.84 5.16
N ARG A 18 -3.07 2.78 5.23
CA ARG A 18 -2.36 1.59 5.71
C ARG A 18 -0.93 1.90 6.11
N ALA A 19 -0.47 1.31 7.22
CA ALA A 19 0.95 1.29 7.56
C ALA A 19 1.66 0.16 6.80
N LEU A 20 2.82 0.47 6.22
CA LEU A 20 3.72 -0.51 5.60
C LEU A 20 4.80 -0.94 6.58
N SER A 21 5.39 0.00 7.31
CA SER A 21 6.36 -0.27 8.36
C SER A 21 6.45 0.89 9.35
N ALA A 22 6.83 0.57 10.58
CA ALA A 22 7.18 1.55 11.59
C ALA A 22 8.52 1.19 12.22
N GLY A 23 9.36 2.18 12.47
CA GLY A 23 10.68 2.02 13.06
C GLY A 23 11.06 3.17 13.97
N ALA A 24 12.19 3.00 14.68
CA ALA A 24 12.80 4.06 15.47
C ALA A 24 13.58 5.05 14.57
N PRO A 25 13.97 6.25 15.04
CA PRO A 25 14.84 7.14 14.28
C PRO A 25 16.09 6.42 13.76
N GLY A 26 16.34 6.50 12.45
CA GLY A 26 17.44 5.80 11.79
C GLY A 26 17.10 4.41 11.23
N ALA A 27 15.92 3.86 11.52
CA ALA A 27 15.45 2.59 10.96
C ALA A 27 13.98 2.69 10.51
N GLY A 28 13.66 2.30 9.28
CA GLY A 28 12.29 2.35 8.75
C GLY A 28 11.35 1.24 9.24
N ARG A 29 11.84 0.28 10.03
CA ARG A 29 11.11 -0.92 10.48
C ARG A 29 11.61 -1.41 11.85
N GLY A 30 10.90 -2.36 12.45
CA GLY A 30 11.32 -3.07 13.68
C GLY A 30 10.74 -2.50 14.98
N LEU A 31 9.90 -1.47 14.90
CA LEU A 31 9.17 -0.96 16.05
C LEU A 31 7.98 -1.86 16.38
N ALA A 32 7.77 -2.17 17.66
CA ALA A 32 6.53 -2.75 18.14
C ALA A 32 5.47 -1.64 18.28
N TYR A 33 4.36 -1.77 17.57
CA TYR A 33 3.28 -0.77 17.58
C TYR A 33 1.90 -1.42 17.41
N ARG A 34 0.86 -0.67 17.75
CA ARG A 34 -0.55 -0.98 17.47
C ARG A 34 -1.22 0.22 16.83
N LEU A 35 -1.97 0.01 15.76
CA LEU A 35 -2.90 1.02 15.25
C LEU A 35 -4.22 0.88 15.99
N PHE A 36 -4.73 1.97 16.55
CA PHE A 36 -6.03 2.01 17.20
C PHE A 36 -6.65 3.39 16.94
N GLU A 37 -7.91 3.39 16.50
CA GLU A 37 -8.58 4.58 15.96
C GLU A 37 -7.70 5.25 14.88
N ASP A 38 -7.40 6.54 15.02
CA ASP A 38 -6.57 7.32 14.12
C ASP A 38 -5.14 7.53 14.67
N ARG A 39 -4.68 6.63 15.53
CA ARG A 39 -3.37 6.74 16.19
C ARG A 39 -2.52 5.49 16.09
N LEU A 40 -1.21 5.71 16.10
CA LEU A 40 -0.19 4.69 16.28
C LEU A 40 0.30 4.71 17.72
N HIS A 41 0.11 3.60 18.42
CA HIS A 41 0.54 3.38 19.79
C HIS A 41 1.86 2.59 19.83
N CYS A 42 2.86 3.10 20.55
CA CYS A 42 4.13 2.40 20.73
C CYS A 42 4.87 2.88 21.99
N ASN A 43 5.95 2.20 22.37
CA ASN A 43 6.79 2.62 23.50
C ASN A 43 7.92 3.58 23.11
N ALA A 44 8.20 3.77 21.82
CA ALA A 44 9.20 4.72 21.37
C ALA A 44 8.71 6.16 21.48
N GLU A 45 9.63 7.08 21.75
CA GLU A 45 9.36 8.53 21.81
C GLU A 45 9.22 9.18 20.42
N ARG A 46 9.79 8.54 19.40
CA ARG A 46 9.75 9.01 18.01
C ARG A 46 9.56 7.82 17.07
N VAL A 47 8.79 8.03 16.00
CA VAL A 47 8.44 6.99 15.03
C VAL A 47 8.77 7.46 13.62
N VAL A 48 9.44 6.59 12.86
CA VAL A 48 9.55 6.69 11.41
C VAL A 48 8.48 5.77 10.82
N LEU A 49 7.49 6.34 10.14
CA LEU A 49 6.35 5.62 9.58
C LEU A 49 6.41 5.64 8.05
N THR A 50 6.42 4.46 7.44
CA THR A 50 6.16 4.27 6.01
C THR A 50 4.70 3.84 5.85
N TYR A 51 3.92 4.56 5.05
CA TYR A 51 2.48 4.37 4.94
C TYR A 51 1.95 4.63 3.53
N ILE A 52 0.75 4.12 3.28
CA ILE A 52 -0.07 4.45 2.11
C ILE A 52 -1.13 5.45 2.58
N PHE A 53 -1.34 6.48 1.77
CA PHE A 53 -2.40 7.47 1.95
C PHE A 53 -3.28 7.56 0.70
N ARG A 54 -4.42 8.25 0.82
CA ARG A 54 -5.30 8.57 -0.30
C ARG A 54 -4.86 9.92 -0.90
N PRO A 55 -4.19 9.93 -2.07
CA PRO A 55 -3.91 11.18 -2.76
C PRO A 55 -5.15 11.70 -3.49
N GLU A 56 -5.13 12.98 -3.84
CA GLU A 56 -6.05 13.59 -4.79
C GLU A 56 -5.88 12.99 -6.18
N GLU A 57 -6.94 12.96 -7.00
CA GLU A 57 -6.91 12.38 -8.35
C GLU A 57 -5.87 13.05 -9.26
N SER A 58 -5.62 14.35 -9.06
CA SER A 58 -4.60 15.12 -9.79
C SER A 58 -3.17 14.62 -9.56
N ALA A 59 -2.93 13.88 -8.48
CA ALA A 59 -1.64 13.30 -8.14
C ALA A 59 -1.52 11.84 -8.58
N PHE A 60 -2.54 11.27 -9.25
CA PHE A 60 -2.46 9.91 -9.76
C PHE A 60 -1.38 9.79 -10.85
N PRO A 61 -0.48 8.79 -10.74
CA PRO A 61 0.45 8.51 -11.81
C PRO A 61 -0.29 8.17 -13.12
N PRO A 62 0.20 8.59 -14.30
CA PRO A 62 -0.49 8.34 -15.57
C PRO A 62 -0.80 6.86 -15.84
N PHE A 63 0.12 5.96 -15.47
CA PHE A 63 -0.08 4.52 -15.62
C PHE A 63 -1.22 3.99 -14.72
N PHE A 64 -1.38 4.55 -13.52
CA PHE A 64 -2.46 4.18 -12.62
C PHE A 64 -3.80 4.73 -13.14
N ALA A 65 -3.83 5.97 -13.61
CA ALA A 65 -5.02 6.57 -14.19
C ALA A 65 -5.53 5.76 -15.40
N ALA A 66 -4.64 5.30 -16.29
CA ALA A 66 -5.00 4.45 -17.43
C ALA A 66 -5.60 3.10 -16.99
N ALA A 67 -4.99 2.43 -16.02
CA ALA A 67 -5.50 1.17 -15.47
C ALA A 67 -6.86 1.37 -14.76
N LEU A 68 -7.03 2.48 -14.04
CA LEU A 68 -8.29 2.83 -13.38
C LEU A 68 -9.41 3.06 -14.40
N VAL A 69 -9.15 3.86 -15.44
CA VAL A 69 -10.13 4.18 -16.49
C VAL A 69 -10.57 2.92 -17.23
N THR A 70 -9.62 2.06 -17.62
CA THR A 70 -9.96 0.81 -18.33
C THR A 70 -10.75 -0.15 -17.44
N ARG A 71 -10.44 -0.24 -16.14
CA ARG A 71 -11.23 -1.04 -15.21
C ARG A 71 -12.65 -0.52 -15.06
N LEU A 72 -12.83 0.79 -14.87
CA LEU A 72 -14.16 1.40 -14.80
C LEU A 72 -14.95 1.19 -16.09
N ALA A 73 -14.31 1.32 -17.26
CA ALA A 73 -14.95 1.05 -18.55
C ALA A 73 -15.44 -0.40 -18.65
N ALA A 74 -14.65 -1.37 -18.17
CA ALA A 74 -15.05 -2.78 -18.15
C ALA A 74 -16.24 -3.04 -17.22
N GLU A 75 -16.20 -2.51 -15.99
CA GLU A 75 -17.27 -2.68 -14.99
C GLU A 75 -18.59 -2.03 -15.43
N PHE A 76 -18.52 -0.87 -16.10
CA PHE A 76 -19.70 -0.15 -16.57
C PHE A 76 -20.24 -0.63 -17.91
N CYS A 77 -19.44 -1.34 -18.73
CA CYS A 77 -19.88 -1.75 -20.06
C CYS A 77 -21.12 -2.64 -20.02
N LEU A 78 -21.13 -3.68 -19.18
CA LEU A 78 -22.24 -4.62 -19.12
C LEU A 78 -23.57 -3.96 -18.69
N PRO A 79 -23.65 -3.24 -17.56
CA PRO A 79 -24.90 -2.61 -17.12
C PRO A 79 -25.38 -1.48 -18.03
N LEU A 80 -24.49 -0.83 -18.80
CA LEU A 80 -24.87 0.28 -19.68
C LEU A 80 -25.24 -0.14 -21.10
N THR A 81 -24.65 -1.22 -21.62
CA THR A 81 -24.79 -1.57 -23.04
C THR A 81 -25.31 -2.98 -23.28
N GLU A 82 -25.44 -3.81 -22.24
CA GLU A 82 -25.89 -5.20 -22.30
C GLU A 82 -25.09 -6.07 -23.31
N ASN A 83 -23.87 -5.65 -23.63
CA ASN A 83 -23.05 -6.29 -24.65
C ASN A 83 -21.93 -7.11 -23.99
N ASN A 84 -22.19 -8.40 -23.81
CA ASN A 84 -21.25 -9.34 -23.18
C ASN A 84 -19.90 -9.42 -23.90
N SER A 85 -19.88 -9.44 -25.23
CA SER A 85 -18.64 -9.54 -26.00
C SER A 85 -17.76 -8.30 -25.81
N ARG A 86 -18.37 -7.11 -25.79
CA ARG A 86 -17.66 -5.85 -25.52
C ARG A 86 -17.16 -5.78 -24.07
N ALA A 87 -17.97 -6.25 -23.11
CA ALA A 87 -17.56 -6.31 -21.71
C ALA A 87 -16.35 -7.23 -21.50
N GLN A 88 -16.35 -8.42 -22.14
CA GLN A 88 -15.21 -9.34 -22.10
C GLN A 88 -13.94 -8.74 -22.72
N LEU A 89 -14.07 -8.06 -23.86
CA LEU A 89 -12.94 -7.36 -24.49
C LEU A 89 -12.35 -6.30 -23.56
N LEU A 90 -13.20 -5.44 -22.98
CA LEU A 90 -12.77 -4.39 -22.07
C LEU A 90 -12.17 -4.95 -20.77
N ALA A 91 -12.69 -6.06 -20.25
CA ALA A 91 -12.10 -6.75 -19.10
C ALA A 91 -10.68 -7.23 -19.42
N SER A 92 -10.46 -7.84 -20.59
CA SER A 92 -9.14 -8.30 -21.02
C SER A 92 -8.14 -7.14 -21.19
N GLN A 93 -8.62 -6.00 -21.68
CA GLN A 93 -7.83 -4.77 -21.80
C GLN A 93 -7.48 -4.21 -20.42
N ALA A 94 -8.45 -4.14 -19.51
CA ALA A 94 -8.23 -3.67 -18.14
C ALA A 94 -7.19 -4.52 -17.40
N ASP A 95 -7.23 -5.84 -17.58
CA ASP A 95 -6.23 -6.74 -16.98
C ASP A 95 -4.83 -6.52 -17.57
N ALA A 96 -4.74 -6.21 -18.87
CA ALA A 96 -3.47 -5.87 -19.52
C ALA A 96 -2.90 -4.55 -19.00
N GLU A 97 -3.72 -3.50 -18.92
CA GLU A 97 -3.31 -2.19 -18.38
C GLU A 97 -2.91 -2.29 -16.91
N LEU A 98 -3.65 -3.07 -16.10
CA LEU A 98 -3.29 -3.28 -14.70
C LEU A 98 -1.94 -3.99 -14.55
N ARG A 99 -1.62 -4.97 -15.42
CA ARG A 99 -0.29 -5.60 -15.43
C ARG A 99 0.81 -4.59 -15.80
N ALA A 100 0.58 -3.75 -16.81
CA ALA A 100 1.52 -2.72 -17.22
C ALA A 100 1.74 -1.67 -16.10
N ALA A 101 0.67 -1.22 -15.46
CA ALA A 101 0.73 -0.29 -14.34
C ALA A 101 1.53 -0.86 -13.15
N ARG A 102 1.31 -2.13 -12.79
CA ARG A 102 2.09 -2.81 -11.73
C ARG A 102 3.57 -2.93 -12.08
N LEU A 103 3.89 -3.22 -13.34
CA LEU A 103 5.28 -3.29 -13.80
C LEU A 103 5.95 -1.92 -13.69
N ALA A 104 5.28 -0.85 -14.13
CA ALA A 104 5.80 0.52 -14.04
C ALA A 104 6.02 0.95 -12.58
N ASP A 105 5.04 0.69 -11.71
CA ASP A 105 5.14 0.96 -10.27
C ASP A 105 6.29 0.20 -9.61
N GLY A 106 6.44 -1.10 -9.91
CA GLY A 106 7.51 -1.94 -9.38
C GLY A 106 8.92 -1.51 -9.79
N GLN A 107 9.06 -0.77 -10.89
CA GLN A 107 10.34 -0.21 -11.33
C GLN A 107 10.73 1.08 -10.57
N GLN A 108 9.83 1.66 -9.75
CA GLN A 108 10.08 2.91 -9.03
C GLN A 108 10.85 2.73 -7.71
N ALA A 109 11.10 1.50 -7.28
CA ALA A 109 11.79 1.21 -6.03
C ALA A 109 12.96 0.25 -6.25
N THR A 110 14.03 0.44 -5.47
CA THR A 110 15.09 -0.57 -5.36
C THR A 110 14.49 -1.83 -4.73
N PRO A 111 14.61 -3.00 -5.38
CA PRO A 111 14.17 -4.26 -4.78
C PRO A 111 14.82 -4.45 -3.42
N ARG A 112 14.03 -4.85 -2.43
CA ARG A 112 14.54 -5.04 -1.07
C ARG A 112 15.59 -6.16 -1.10
N ALA A 113 16.78 -5.88 -0.56
CA ALA A 113 17.80 -6.90 -0.39
C ALA A 113 17.26 -8.01 0.53
N ILE A 114 17.61 -9.26 0.21
CA ILE A 114 17.39 -10.39 1.11
C ILE A 114 18.48 -10.29 2.18
N GLU A 115 18.12 -9.80 3.37
CA GLU A 115 19.08 -9.48 4.43
C GLU A 115 19.40 -10.68 5.34
N ASP A 116 18.53 -11.70 5.42
CA ASP A 116 18.72 -12.81 6.36
C ASP A 116 18.25 -14.17 5.78
N PHE A 117 19.11 -15.17 5.89
CA PHE A 117 18.78 -16.57 5.66
C PHE A 117 18.83 -17.33 6.99
N PRO A 118 17.68 -17.52 7.67
CA PRO A 118 17.65 -18.24 8.95
C PRO A 118 18.11 -19.71 8.85
N LEU A 119 18.33 -20.24 7.64
CA LEU A 119 18.83 -21.59 7.39
C LEU A 119 20.36 -21.69 7.27
N ILE A 120 21.06 -20.57 7.11
CA ILE A 120 22.54 -20.53 7.02
C ILE A 120 23.15 -20.25 8.40
N SER A 121 22.46 -19.49 9.25
CA SER A 121 22.91 -19.11 10.59
C SER A 121 22.95 -20.23 11.63
N VAL A 122 22.40 -21.42 11.33
CA VAL A 122 22.32 -22.57 12.25
C VAL A 122 23.46 -23.58 12.06
N ARG A 123 24.33 -23.40 11.05
CA ARG A 123 25.46 -24.32 10.75
C ARG A 123 26.84 -23.81 11.21
N GLY A 124 26.89 -22.77 12.06
CA GLY A 124 28.12 -22.23 12.64
C GLY A 124 28.17 -22.42 14.14
#